data_AF-A0A7H9HWG8-F1
#
_entry.id   AF-A0A7H9HWG8-F1
#
_cell.length_a   1.000
_cell.length_b   1.000
_cell.length_c   1.000
_cell.angle_alpha   90.00
_cell.angle_beta   90.00
_cell.angle_gamma   90.00
#
_symmetry.space_group_name_H-M   'P 1'
#
loop_
_entity.id
_entity.type
_entity.pdbx_description
1 polymer ?
#
loop_
_entity_poly.entity_id
_entity_poly.type
_entity_poly.pdbx_seq_one_letter_code
_entity_poly.pdbx_strand_id
1 'polypeptide(L)'
;MKVLAPEPIELVDDDSTSPANDGFAVVRAQVTDCTIVTGEEGCKFAVWKVTLVLQPHDDTRCRTTISLFKRYSQFRRLHDQLVQRCREAGLPAQLPQLPPRVSWYRSWRYQEANLDRSWLARRRQGLDYFVNKILLDQSLVNAHRELIEEFLER
;
A
#
# COMPACT_ATOMS: atom_id res chain seq x y z
N MET A 1 43.15 -24.99 30.21
CA MET A 1 42.44 -24.20 29.18
C MET A 1 41.12 -24.91 28.88
N LYS A 2 39.98 -24.34 29.29
CA LYS A 2 38.65 -24.85 28.93
C LYS A 2 38.15 -24.04 27.74
N VAL A 3 37.97 -24.70 26.60
CA VAL A 3 37.29 -24.12 25.42
C VAL A 3 35.80 -24.37 25.61
N LEU A 4 35.02 -23.29 25.73
CA LEU A 4 33.56 -23.34 25.76
C LEU A 4 33.06 -23.41 24.31
N ALA A 5 32.26 -24.43 23.99
CA ALA A 5 31.57 -24.50 22.70
C ALA A 5 30.44 -23.45 22.67
N PRO A 6 30.19 -22.81 21.51
CA PRO A 6 29.11 -21.85 21.39
C PRO A 6 27.75 -22.53 21.55
N GLU A 7 26.84 -21.88 22.28
CA GLU A 7 25.47 -22.35 22.41
C GLU A 7 24.72 -22.22 21.07
N PRO A 8 23.79 -23.16 20.78
CA PRO A 8 23.02 -23.15 19.54
C PRO A 8 22.14 -21.91 19.46
N ILE A 9 22.18 -21.23 18.32
CA ILE A 9 21.33 -20.06 18.05
C ILE A 9 19.92 -20.57 17.75
N GLU A 10 18.97 -20.26 18.62
CA GLU A 10 17.55 -20.41 18.32
C GLU A 10 17.15 -19.29 17.34
N LEU A 11 16.69 -19.68 16.15
CA LEU A 11 16.09 -18.78 15.18
C LEU A 11 14.77 -18.30 15.79
N VAL A 12 14.78 -17.09 16.36
CA VAL A 12 13.55 -16.40 16.70
C VAL A 12 12.88 -15.99 15.39
N ASP A 13 11.80 -16.68 15.03
CA ASP A 13 10.89 -16.23 13.99
C ASP A 13 10.28 -14.89 14.44
N ASP A 14 10.82 -13.79 13.91
CA ASP A 14 10.28 -12.44 14.09
C ASP A 14 9.05 -12.23 13.18
N ASP A 15 8.06 -13.13 13.27
CA ASP A 15 6.78 -13.02 12.58
C ASP A 15 5.69 -12.49 13.53
N SER A 16 6.05 -11.52 14.37
CA SER A 16 5.17 -10.94 15.38
C SER A 16 5.41 -9.43 15.51
N THR A 17 4.98 -8.67 14.51
CA THR A 17 4.62 -7.27 14.77
C THR A 17 3.44 -6.86 13.91
N SER A 18 2.24 -7.12 14.40
CA SER A 18 1.10 -6.23 14.14
C SER A 18 1.47 -4.88 14.77
N PRO A 19 1.72 -3.79 14.02
CA PRO A 19 2.06 -2.51 14.61
C PRO A 19 0.75 -1.78 14.97
N ALA A 20 -0.05 -2.39 15.84
CA ALA A 20 -1.28 -1.81 16.36
C ALA A 20 -1.06 -1.38 17.80
N ASN A 21 -0.11 -0.44 18.02
CA ASN A 21 -0.25 0.66 18.97
C ASN A 21 1.00 1.54 18.97
N ASP A 22 0.76 2.80 18.61
CA ASP A 22 1.58 3.99 18.80
C ASP A 22 3.07 3.92 18.47
N GLY A 23 3.41 4.67 17.42
CA GLY A 23 4.72 5.27 17.37
C GLY A 23 5.23 5.58 15.99
N PHE A 24 4.55 5.29 14.88
CA PHE A 24 5.12 5.54 13.56
C PHE A 24 4.26 6.47 12.71
N ALA A 25 4.89 7.51 12.16
CA ALA A 25 4.32 8.36 11.12
C ALA A 25 4.87 7.94 9.76
N VAL A 26 4.02 7.90 8.73
CA VAL A 26 4.49 7.70 7.36
C VAL A 26 5.12 9.00 6.89
N VAL A 27 6.42 8.98 6.62
CA VAL A 27 7.16 10.17 6.14
C VAL A 27 7.43 10.13 4.64
N ARG A 28 7.30 8.94 4.03
CA ARG A 28 7.38 8.77 2.58
C ARG A 28 6.55 7.57 2.17
N ALA A 29 5.82 7.70 1.07
CA ALA A 29 5.17 6.60 0.40
C ALA A 29 5.53 6.61 -1.08
N GLN A 30 5.71 5.44 -1.71
CA GLN A 30 6.03 5.38 -3.12
C GLN A 30 5.46 4.14 -3.79
N VAL A 31 4.85 4.31 -4.96
CA VAL A 31 4.36 3.23 -5.82
C VAL A 31 5.35 3.03 -6.98
N THR A 32 5.96 1.86 -7.01
CA THR A 32 7.06 1.54 -7.93
C THR A 32 6.71 0.36 -8.83
N ASP A 33 7.49 -0.71 -8.74
CA ASP A 33 7.52 -1.84 -9.66
C ASP A 33 6.11 -2.39 -9.91
N CYS A 34 5.85 -2.76 -11.15
CA CYS A 34 4.60 -3.39 -11.56
C CYS A 34 4.90 -4.82 -12.01
N THR A 35 4.39 -5.80 -11.27
CA THR A 35 4.50 -7.22 -11.59
C THR A 35 3.18 -7.71 -12.16
N ILE A 36 3.23 -8.42 -13.28
CA ILE A 36 2.06 -9.11 -13.83
C ILE A 36 2.02 -10.50 -13.22
N VAL A 37 0.97 -10.77 -12.44
CA VAL A 37 0.71 -12.06 -11.81
C VAL A 37 -0.34 -12.81 -12.61
N THR A 38 -0.12 -14.10 -12.78
CA THR A 38 -1.11 -15.03 -13.37
C THR A 38 -1.87 -15.68 -12.21
N GLY A 39 -3.17 -15.43 -12.14
CA GLY A 39 -4.06 -16.06 -11.17
C GLY A 39 -4.47 -17.47 -11.58
N GLU A 40 -5.19 -18.12 -10.68
CA GLU A 40 -5.91 -19.37 -10.93
C GLU A 40 -6.85 -19.13 -12.13
N GLU A 41 -6.92 -20.09 -13.07
CA GLU A 41 -7.59 -19.97 -14.38
C GLU A 41 -6.86 -19.12 -15.46
N GLY A 42 -5.59 -18.76 -15.25
CA GLY A 42 -4.78 -18.10 -16.30
C GLY A 42 -5.09 -16.61 -16.49
N CYS A 43 -5.97 -16.04 -15.66
CA CYS A 43 -6.26 -14.61 -15.64
C CYS A 43 -5.05 -13.82 -15.17
N LYS A 44 -4.62 -12.81 -15.94
CA LYS A 44 -3.46 -11.97 -15.58
C LYS A 44 -3.90 -10.64 -14.97
N PHE A 45 -3.22 -10.22 -13.91
CA PHE A 45 -3.44 -8.92 -13.26
C PHE A 45 -2.14 -8.25 -12.85
N ALA A 46 -2.15 -6.92 -12.81
CA ALA A 46 -1.02 -6.12 -12.36
C ALA A 46 -1.08 -5.89 -10.85
N VAL A 47 0.08 -6.03 -10.21
CA VAL A 47 0.34 -5.76 -8.79
C VAL A 47 1.46 -4.73 -8.71
N TRP A 48 1.28 -3.71 -7.89
CA TRP A 48 2.28 -2.67 -7.68
C TRP A 48 2.93 -2.80 -6.32
N LYS A 49 4.25 -2.60 -6.27
CA LYS A 49 4.98 -2.45 -5.02
C LYS A 49 4.73 -1.07 -4.43
N VAL A 50 4.24 -1.03 -3.19
CA VAL A 50 4.08 0.18 -2.38
C VAL A 50 5.14 0.13 -1.28
N THR A 51 6.05 1.08 -1.27
CA THR A 51 7.12 1.20 -0.27
C THR A 51 6.84 2.38 0.63
N LEU A 52 6.86 2.16 1.94
CA LEU A 52 6.66 3.20 2.95
C LEU A 52 7.93 3.36 3.78
N VAL A 53 8.27 4.59 4.12
CA VAL A 53 9.25 4.92 5.15
C VAL A 53 8.49 5.42 6.37
N LEU A 54 8.67 4.72 7.47
CA LEU A 54 8.04 4.95 8.75
C LEU A 54 9.04 5.63 9.68
N GLN A 55 8.65 6.75 10.26
CA GLN A 55 9.44 7.44 11.28
C GLN A 55 8.84 7.17 12.66
N PRO A 56 9.62 6.58 13.58
CA PRO A 56 9.20 6.45 14.96
C PRO A 56 9.03 7.84 15.61
N HIS A 57 8.11 7.96 16.57
CA HIS A 57 7.87 9.15 17.38
C HIS A 57 8.94 9.29 18.47
N ASP A 58 9.55 8.16 18.84
CA ASP A 58 10.74 8.10 19.67
C ASP A 58 11.99 8.30 18.79
N ASP A 59 12.66 9.44 18.97
CA ASP A 59 13.87 9.83 18.23
C ASP A 59 15.07 8.87 18.44
N THR A 60 14.98 7.95 19.40
CA THR A 60 16.01 6.92 19.63
C THR A 60 15.94 5.77 18.63
N ARG A 61 14.81 5.62 17.91
CA ARG A 61 14.60 4.53 16.95
C ARG A 61 14.91 4.99 15.52
N CYS A 62 15.49 4.09 14.73
CA CYS A 62 15.77 4.34 13.32
C CYS A 62 14.48 4.28 12.49
N ARG A 63 14.49 4.96 11.33
CA ARG A 63 13.42 4.84 10.34
C ARG A 63 13.34 3.41 9.82
N THR A 64 12.12 2.89 9.73
CA THR A 64 11.85 1.57 9.17
C THR A 64 11.27 1.71 7.78
N THR A 65 11.67 0.83 6.85
CA THR A 65 11.09 0.77 5.51
C THR A 65 10.29 -0.51 5.36
N ILE A 66 9.02 -0.40 4.99
CA ILE A 66 8.18 -1.56 4.67
C ILE A 66 7.80 -1.55 3.19
N SER A 67 7.58 -2.74 2.63
CA SER A 67 7.09 -2.90 1.26
C SER A 67 5.95 -3.89 1.23
N LEU A 68 4.86 -3.48 0.60
CA LEU A 68 3.67 -4.28 0.37
C LEU A 68 3.30 -4.28 -1.12
N PHE A 69 2.44 -5.20 -1.52
CA PHE A 69 2.08 -5.43 -2.91
C PHE A 69 0.57 -5.31 -3.09
N LYS A 70 0.11 -4.38 -3.92
CA LYS A 70 -1.32 -4.08 -4.06
C LYS A 70 -1.78 -4.05 -5.51
N ARG A 71 -2.96 -4.60 -5.75
CA ARG A 71 -3.69 -4.50 -7.01
C ARG A 71 -4.45 -3.19 -7.06
N TYR A 72 -4.70 -2.69 -8.27
CA TYR A 72 -5.50 -1.47 -8.51
C TYR A 72 -6.89 -1.50 -7.83
N SER A 73 -7.50 -2.69 -7.69
CA SER A 73 -8.77 -2.85 -6.97
C SER A 73 -8.68 -2.52 -5.48
N GLN A 74 -7.54 -2.78 -4.83
CA GLN A 74 -7.35 -2.50 -3.40
C GLN A 74 -7.24 -1.00 -3.14
N PHE A 75 -6.50 -0.25 -3.98
CA PHE A 75 -6.48 1.22 -3.90
C PHE A 75 -7.87 1.82 -4.08
N ARG A 76 -8.67 1.22 -4.98
CA ARG A 76 -10.03 1.68 -5.24
C ARG A 76 -10.96 1.41 -4.08
N ARG A 77 -10.88 0.21 -3.48
CA ARG A 77 -11.63 -0.12 -2.28
C ARG A 77 -11.36 0.91 -1.17
N LEU A 78 -10.08 1.22 -0.91
CA LEU A 78 -9.69 2.25 0.05
C LEU A 78 -10.30 3.61 -0.29
N HIS A 79 -10.14 4.08 -1.53
CA HIS A 79 -10.69 5.37 -1.97
C HIS A 79 -12.22 5.42 -1.78
N ASP A 80 -12.93 4.39 -2.22
CA ASP A 80 -14.40 4.36 -2.15
C ASP A 80 -14.89 4.32 -0.69
N GLN A 81 -14.20 3.58 0.19
CA GLN A 81 -14.47 3.56 1.64
C GLN A 81 -14.19 4.93 2.29
N LEU A 82 -13.08 5.59 1.96
CA LEU A 82 -12.76 6.93 2.48
C LEU A 82 -13.79 7.96 2.02
N VAL A 83 -14.17 7.96 0.73
CA VAL A 83 -15.23 8.84 0.21
C VAL A 83 -16.52 8.64 0.99
N GLN A 84 -16.90 7.39 1.24
CA GLN A 84 -18.11 7.05 1.97
C GLN A 84 -18.06 7.57 3.41
N ARG A 85 -16.95 7.36 4.14
CA ARG A 85 -16.78 7.86 5.52
C ARG A 85 -16.77 9.38 5.60
N CYS A 86 -16.12 10.07 4.66
CA CYS A 86 -16.15 11.53 4.61
C CYS A 86 -17.59 12.04 4.40
N ARG A 87 -18.38 11.40 3.52
CA ARG A 87 -19.78 11.76 3.29
C ARG A 87 -20.64 11.54 4.53
N GLU A 88 -20.49 10.42 5.21
CA GLU A 88 -21.21 10.11 6.46
C GLU A 88 -20.89 11.11 7.57
N ALA A 89 -19.65 11.60 7.63
CA ALA A 89 -19.22 12.63 8.57
C ALA A 89 -19.63 14.07 8.17
N GLY A 90 -20.29 14.26 7.02
CA GLY A 90 -20.62 15.59 6.50
C GLY A 90 -19.40 16.42 6.08
N LEU A 91 -18.25 15.78 5.86
CA LEU A 91 -17.01 16.43 5.46
C LEU A 91 -16.90 16.50 3.93
N PRO A 92 -16.39 17.60 3.36
CA PRO A 92 -16.12 17.66 1.93
C PRO A 92 -15.00 16.66 1.59
N ALA A 93 -15.33 15.66 0.77
CA ALA A 93 -14.37 14.66 0.32
C ALA A 93 -13.39 15.26 -0.71
N GLN A 94 -12.37 15.97 -0.25
CA GLN A 94 -11.26 16.48 -1.09
C GLN A 94 -10.20 15.39 -1.31
N LEU A 95 -10.63 14.18 -1.65
CA LEU A 95 -9.72 13.06 -1.84
C LEU A 95 -9.04 13.13 -3.21
N PRO A 96 -7.75 12.72 -3.31
CA PRO A 96 -7.06 12.59 -4.58
C PRO A 96 -7.80 11.59 -5.49
N GLN A 97 -7.99 11.99 -6.75
CA GLN A 97 -8.59 11.12 -7.76
C GLN A 97 -7.67 9.94 -8.07
N LEU A 98 -8.26 8.76 -8.24
CA LEU A 98 -7.54 7.60 -8.75
C LEU A 98 -7.35 7.69 -10.26
N PRO A 99 -6.25 7.11 -10.80
CA PRO A 99 -6.12 6.93 -12.24
C PRO A 99 -7.30 6.10 -12.79
N PRO A 100 -7.73 6.31 -14.03
CA PRO A 100 -8.95 5.72 -14.56
C PRO A 100 -8.88 4.20 -14.69
N ARG A 101 -10.07 3.57 -14.71
CA ARG A 101 -10.25 2.17 -15.15
C ARG A 101 -9.98 2.07 -16.66
N VAL A 102 -9.75 0.84 -17.13
CA VAL A 102 -9.71 0.61 -18.59
C VAL A 102 -11.07 1.00 -19.16
N SER A 103 -11.06 1.78 -20.23
CA SER A 103 -12.28 2.24 -20.89
C SER A 103 -13.13 1.06 -21.35
N TRP A 104 -14.45 1.18 -21.20
CA TRP A 104 -15.40 0.11 -21.50
C TRP A 104 -15.35 -0.33 -22.98
N TYR A 105 -15.03 0.59 -23.89
CA TYR A 105 -14.85 0.28 -25.32
C TYR A 105 -13.65 -0.66 -25.59
N ARG A 106 -12.76 -0.84 -24.61
CA ARG A 106 -11.63 -1.79 -24.66
C ARG A 106 -11.83 -3.01 -23.78
N SER A 107 -13.02 -3.18 -23.18
CA SER A 107 -13.32 -4.34 -22.32
C SER A 107 -13.21 -5.67 -23.05
N TRP A 108 -13.53 -5.72 -24.35
CA TRP A 108 -13.38 -6.91 -25.19
C TRP A 108 -11.91 -7.36 -25.36
N ARG A 109 -10.94 -6.45 -25.14
CA ARG A 109 -9.49 -6.74 -25.06
C ARG A 109 -8.92 -6.25 -23.73
N TYR A 110 -9.66 -6.51 -22.64
CA TYR A 110 -9.33 -5.97 -21.33
C TYR A 110 -7.91 -6.33 -20.90
N GLN A 111 -7.48 -7.59 -21.05
CA GLN A 111 -6.13 -8.00 -20.66
C GLN A 111 -5.05 -7.20 -21.40
N GLU A 112 -5.20 -7.00 -22.71
CA GLU A 112 -4.22 -6.25 -23.50
C GLU A 112 -4.18 -4.78 -23.12
N ALA A 113 -5.34 -4.15 -22.94
CA ALA A 113 -5.42 -2.75 -22.54
C ALA A 113 -4.95 -2.54 -21.09
N ASN A 114 -5.24 -3.49 -20.20
CA ASN A 114 -4.92 -3.41 -18.78
C ASN A 114 -3.44 -3.73 -18.50
N LEU A 115 -2.79 -4.51 -19.37
CA LEU A 115 -1.39 -4.92 -19.26
C LEU A 115 -0.45 -4.16 -20.22
N ASP A 116 -0.98 -3.21 -21.00
CA ASP A 116 -0.17 -2.30 -21.81
C ASP A 116 0.83 -1.53 -20.93
N ARG A 117 2.10 -1.51 -21.34
CA ARG A 117 3.18 -0.92 -20.52
C ARG A 117 2.99 0.58 -20.31
N SER A 118 2.55 1.31 -21.34
CA SER A 118 2.33 2.75 -21.24
C SER A 118 1.17 3.07 -20.30
N TRP A 119 0.13 2.24 -20.35
CA TRP A 119 -1.02 2.31 -19.47
C TRP A 119 -0.64 2.03 -18.01
N LEU A 120 0.11 0.95 -17.76
CA LEU A 120 0.60 0.60 -16.43
C LEU A 120 1.52 1.69 -15.84
N ALA A 121 2.37 2.31 -16.65
CA ALA A 121 3.23 3.41 -16.22
C ALA A 121 2.44 4.67 -15.81
N ARG A 122 1.45 5.08 -16.60
CA ARG A 122 0.55 6.20 -16.24
C ARG A 122 -0.27 5.88 -14.99
N ARG A 123 -0.79 4.65 -14.90
CA ARG A 123 -1.52 4.21 -13.71
C ARG A 123 -0.64 4.21 -12.48
N ARG A 124 0.61 3.75 -12.56
CA ARG A 124 1.58 3.81 -11.46
C ARG A 124 1.76 5.25 -10.96
N GLN A 125 1.94 6.22 -11.85
CA GLN A 125 2.08 7.64 -11.46
C GLN A 125 0.85 8.15 -10.71
N GLY A 126 -0.36 7.83 -11.19
CA GLY A 126 -1.59 8.21 -10.50
C GLY A 126 -1.76 7.54 -9.13
N LEU A 127 -1.35 6.27 -9.01
CA LEU A 127 -1.34 5.55 -7.74
C LEU A 127 -0.31 6.11 -6.77
N ASP A 128 0.88 6.46 -7.26
CA ASP A 128 1.93 7.10 -6.47
C ASP A 128 1.45 8.43 -5.88
N TYR A 129 0.84 9.28 -6.70
CA TYR A 129 0.22 10.51 -6.25
C TYR A 129 -0.89 10.27 -5.21
N PHE A 130 -1.81 9.34 -5.49
CA PHE A 130 -2.91 8.99 -4.60
C PHE A 130 -2.40 8.56 -3.21
N VAL A 131 -1.47 7.58 -3.16
CA VAL A 131 -0.95 7.06 -1.89
C VAL A 131 -0.21 8.14 -1.11
N ASN A 132 0.61 8.96 -1.77
CA ASN A 132 1.30 10.06 -1.10
C ASN A 132 0.32 11.05 -0.46
N LYS A 133 -0.76 11.41 -1.17
CA LYS A 133 -1.76 12.34 -0.65
C LYS A 133 -2.57 11.78 0.51
N ILE A 134 -2.85 10.48 0.50
CA ILE A 134 -3.61 9.83 1.59
C ILE A 134 -2.72 9.56 2.80
N LEU A 135 -1.54 8.94 2.61
CA LEU A 135 -0.72 8.45 3.73
C LEU A 135 0.12 9.53 4.40
N LEU A 136 0.38 10.66 3.74
CA LEU A 136 1.12 11.78 4.34
C LEU A 136 0.19 12.82 4.99
N ASP A 137 -1.12 12.70 4.84
CA ASP A 137 -2.10 13.51 5.56
C ASP A 137 -2.41 12.86 6.91
N GLN A 138 -1.71 13.32 7.95
CA GLN A 138 -1.85 12.75 9.29
C GLN A 138 -3.27 12.93 9.86
N SER A 139 -3.97 14.00 9.49
CA SER A 139 -5.36 14.21 9.93
C SER A 139 -6.28 13.16 9.33
N LEU A 140 -6.13 12.86 8.04
CA LEU A 140 -6.88 11.81 7.36
C LEU A 140 -6.51 10.42 7.90
N VAL A 141 -5.21 10.13 8.05
CA VAL A 141 -4.73 8.85 8.59
C VAL A 141 -5.27 8.61 9.99
N ASN A 142 -5.23 9.61 10.87
CA ASN A 142 -5.75 9.48 12.23
C ASN A 142 -7.28 9.32 12.26
N ALA A 143 -7.99 10.05 11.40
CA ALA A 143 -9.46 9.99 11.34
C ALA A 143 -10.00 8.67 10.77
N HIS A 144 -9.21 7.96 9.97
CA HIS A 144 -9.63 6.74 9.26
C HIS A 144 -8.61 5.61 9.41
N ARG A 145 -8.01 5.50 10.61
CA ARG A 145 -6.90 4.60 10.92
C ARG A 145 -7.20 3.16 10.53
N GLU A 146 -8.40 2.66 10.81
CA GLU A 146 -8.80 1.29 10.52
C GLU A 146 -8.74 0.95 9.02
N LEU A 147 -9.11 1.90 8.15
CA LEU A 147 -9.08 1.70 6.70
C LEU A 147 -7.66 1.74 6.15
N ILE A 148 -6.81 2.58 6.74
CA ILE A 148 -5.40 2.67 6.37
C ILE A 148 -4.66 1.40 6.79
N GLU A 149 -4.89 0.91 8.01
CA GLU A 149 -4.30 -0.35 8.49
C GLU A 149 -4.74 -1.54 7.63
N GLU A 150 -6.04 -1.69 7.33
CA GLU A 150 -6.55 -2.72 6.41
C GLU A 150 -5.87 -2.65 5.03
N PHE A 151 -5.62 -1.44 4.52
CA PHE A 151 -4.92 -1.25 3.26
C PHE A 151 -3.44 -1.64 3.35
N LEU A 152 -2.77 -1.42 4.48
CA LEU A 152 -1.34 -1.67 4.68
C LEU A 152 -1.00 -3.11 5.09
N GLU A 153 -1.95 -3.84 5.68
CA GLU A 153 -1.88 -5.28 5.91
C GLU A 153 -1.79 -6.04 4.58
N ARG A 154 -1.29 -7.29 4.55
CA ARG A 154 -1.05 -8.04 3.30
C ARG A 154 -2.33 -8.31 2.52
#